data_AF-A0A8J6HMU6-F1
#
_entry.id   AF-A0A8J6HMU6-F1
#
_cell.length_a   1.000
_cell.length_b   1.000
_cell.length_c   1.000
_cell.angle_alpha   90.00
_cell.angle_beta   90.00
_cell.angle_gamma   90.00
#
_symmetry.space_group_name_H-M   'P 1'
#
loop_
_entity.id
_entity.type
_entity.pdbx_description
1 polymer ?
#
loop_
_entity_poly.entity_id
_entity_poly.type
_entity_poly.pdbx_seq_one_letter_code
_entity_poly.pdbx_strand_id
1 'polypeptide(L)'
;MKITYQSVREEKRRQSVAKTEEVGDCRDPICKKNSSSNCDTLGVAEVGSMCNPSSSCAIVKERGLSSSYTIAHELGHVLSMLHDETESCSYFRRGPRYGNIMSRMLNNGTKPWLWSECSKHYVTEFLESNKAKCAQRAPASNYISSEISDLLPGENFEVDKQCELEFGAGFKLCPYKDQPACAALWCTSNDVYGCRSNLLPWADGTSCGRGRWCHHGECIPLDRKLLTPVTGGWGPWQP
;
A
#
# COMPACT_ATOMS: atom_id res chain seq x y z
N MET A 1 -8.32 16.58 -0.58
CA MET A 1 -8.76 15.19 -0.78
C MET A 1 -9.43 14.72 0.51
N LYS A 2 -10.74 14.43 0.50
CA LYS A 2 -11.41 13.78 1.64
C LYS A 2 -11.31 12.27 1.41
N ILE A 3 -10.35 11.62 2.05
CA ILE A 3 -10.33 10.15 2.11
C ILE A 3 -11.44 9.77 3.08
N THR A 4 -12.56 9.29 2.55
CA THR A 4 -13.69 8.86 3.38
C THR A 4 -13.55 7.36 3.59
N TYR A 5 -13.24 6.94 4.80
CA TYR A 5 -13.26 5.53 5.18
C TYR A 5 -14.73 5.08 5.29
N GLN A 6 -15.24 4.39 4.27
CA GLN A 6 -16.51 3.68 4.37
C GLN A 6 -16.23 2.20 4.56
N SER A 7 -16.47 1.70 5.78
CA SER A 7 -16.60 0.27 6.02
C SER A 7 -17.80 -0.23 5.22
N VAL A 8 -17.55 -0.92 4.10
CA VAL A 8 -18.61 -1.58 3.33
C VAL A 8 -19.02 -2.83 4.11
N ARG A 9 -19.95 -2.67 5.06
CA ARG A 9 -20.69 -3.79 5.62
C ARG A 9 -21.61 -4.32 4.52
N GLU A 10 -21.52 -5.61 4.22
CA GLU A 10 -22.36 -6.27 3.21
C GLU A 10 -23.85 -6.13 3.55
N GLU A 11 -24.52 -5.12 3.00
CA GLU A 11 -25.96 -4.99 3.09
C GLU A 11 -26.58 -5.34 1.74
N LYS A 12 -27.20 -6.52 1.67
CA LYS A 12 -27.90 -7.02 0.49
C LYS A 12 -29.02 -6.05 0.09
N ARG A 13 -28.86 -5.33 -1.02
CA ARG A 13 -30.01 -4.74 -1.73
C ARG A 13 -29.95 -4.97 -3.23
N ARG A 14 -31.00 -5.62 -3.74
CA ARG A 14 -31.29 -5.84 -5.16
C ARG A 14 -31.54 -4.50 -5.84
N GLN A 15 -30.86 -4.24 -6.96
CA GLN A 15 -31.44 -3.45 -8.05
C GLN A 15 -30.76 -3.79 -9.37
N SER A 16 -31.60 -4.05 -10.36
CA SER A 16 -31.30 -4.41 -11.74
C SER A 16 -31.09 -3.16 -12.57
N VAL A 17 -29.88 -2.98 -13.13
CA VAL A 17 -29.62 -2.09 -14.27
C VAL A 17 -28.58 -2.77 -15.16
N ALA A 18 -28.92 -2.93 -16.44
CA ALA A 18 -28.01 -3.39 -17.48
C ALA A 18 -27.19 -2.19 -18.00
N LYS A 19 -25.86 -2.31 -18.06
CA LYS A 19 -25.00 -1.61 -19.02
C LYS A 19 -23.54 -2.09 -18.96
N THR A 20 -23.03 -2.41 -20.15
CA THR A 20 -21.68 -2.24 -20.73
C THR A 20 -20.42 -2.48 -19.89
N GLU A 21 -19.37 -2.97 -20.57
CA GLU A 21 -18.04 -3.35 -20.07
C GLU A 21 -17.25 -2.17 -19.43
N GLU A 22 -17.74 -1.64 -18.31
CA GLU A 22 -17.09 -0.57 -17.55
C GLU A 22 -16.32 -1.14 -16.35
N VAL A 23 -15.12 -0.60 -16.13
CA VAL A 23 -14.29 -0.78 -14.93
C VAL A 23 -15.14 -0.36 -13.72
N GLY A 24 -15.09 -1.17 -12.65
CA GLY A 24 -16.11 -1.14 -11.58
C GLY A 24 -16.31 0.23 -10.93
N ASP A 25 -17.58 0.60 -10.72
CA ASP A 25 -17.97 1.72 -9.88
C ASP A 25 -17.37 1.49 -8.48
N CYS A 26 -17.04 2.53 -7.72
CA CYS A 26 -16.53 2.38 -6.34
C CYS A 26 -17.59 1.85 -5.35
N ARG A 27 -18.74 1.43 -5.87
CA ARG A 27 -19.80 0.67 -5.20
C ARG A 27 -19.75 -0.82 -5.52
N ASP A 28 -18.96 -1.23 -6.50
CA ASP A 28 -18.83 -2.61 -6.90
C ASP A 28 -17.90 -3.38 -5.94
N PRO A 29 -18.22 -4.65 -5.64
CA PRO A 29 -17.32 -5.49 -4.88
C PRO A 29 -16.01 -5.70 -5.66
N ILE A 30 -14.88 -5.68 -4.95
CA ILE A 30 -13.52 -5.96 -5.48
C ILE A 30 -13.51 -7.28 -6.30
N CYS A 31 -14.36 -8.23 -5.91
CA CYS A 31 -14.43 -9.58 -6.46
C CYS A 31 -15.76 -9.81 -7.19
N LYS A 32 -15.74 -10.05 -8.50
CA LYS A 32 -16.94 -10.43 -9.25
C LYS A 32 -17.34 -11.88 -8.94
N LYS A 33 -18.60 -12.09 -8.54
CA LYS A 33 -19.18 -13.37 -8.08
C LYS A 33 -19.05 -14.59 -9.02
N ASN A 34 -18.68 -14.38 -10.29
CA ASN A 34 -18.57 -15.45 -11.29
C ASN A 34 -17.14 -15.95 -11.56
N SER A 35 -16.16 -15.54 -10.75
CA SER A 35 -14.83 -16.15 -10.76
C SER A 35 -14.77 -17.25 -9.70
N SER A 36 -14.85 -18.51 -10.15
CA SER A 36 -14.77 -19.72 -9.32
C SER A 36 -13.32 -20.02 -8.85
N SER A 37 -12.68 -19.05 -8.22
CA SER A 37 -11.39 -19.21 -7.52
C SER A 37 -11.15 -17.99 -6.61
N ASN A 38 -10.34 -18.14 -5.57
CA ASN A 38 -10.06 -17.13 -4.55
C ASN A 38 -9.85 -15.73 -5.12
N CYS A 39 -10.54 -14.74 -4.56
CA CYS A 39 -10.30 -13.35 -4.89
C CYS A 39 -9.05 -12.85 -4.17
N ASP A 40 -7.92 -12.94 -4.87
CA ASP A 40 -6.61 -12.52 -4.38
C ASP A 40 -6.37 -11.00 -4.51
N THR A 41 -7.25 -10.30 -5.22
CA THR A 41 -7.22 -8.84 -5.37
C THR A 41 -7.42 -8.14 -4.02
N LEU A 42 -6.47 -7.29 -3.63
CA LEU A 42 -6.49 -6.53 -2.37
C LEU A 42 -7.07 -5.13 -2.52
N GLY A 43 -7.11 -4.57 -3.73
CA GLY A 43 -7.68 -3.26 -3.99
C GLY A 43 -8.04 -3.06 -5.46
N VAL A 44 -8.77 -1.98 -5.74
CA VAL A 44 -9.10 -1.54 -7.09
C VAL A 44 -9.24 -0.03 -7.14
N ALA A 45 -8.76 0.58 -8.22
CA ALA A 45 -8.93 1.98 -8.54
C ALA A 45 -8.97 2.21 -10.06
N GLU A 46 -9.65 3.27 -10.49
CA GLU A 46 -9.59 3.73 -11.88
C GLU A 46 -8.29 4.52 -12.12
N VAL A 47 -7.61 4.24 -13.24
CA VAL A 47 -6.33 4.86 -13.56
C VAL A 47 -6.52 6.32 -13.99
N GLY A 48 -5.83 7.25 -13.32
CA GLY A 48 -5.80 8.67 -13.68
C GLY A 48 -7.10 9.42 -13.40
N SER A 49 -7.88 8.94 -12.44
CA SER A 49 -9.22 9.44 -12.12
C SER A 49 -9.27 10.49 -11.00
N MET A 50 -8.14 10.92 -10.42
CA MET A 50 -8.09 11.82 -9.23
C MET A 50 -9.00 13.05 -9.32
N CYS A 51 -9.16 13.65 -10.50
CA CYS A 51 -10.02 14.82 -10.71
C CYS A 51 -11.27 14.53 -11.54
N ASN A 52 -11.60 13.25 -11.75
CA ASN A 52 -12.88 12.83 -12.31
C ASN A 52 -13.86 12.56 -11.16
N PRO A 53 -14.90 13.39 -10.96
CA PRO A 53 -15.83 13.21 -9.85
C PRO A 53 -16.58 11.86 -9.87
N SER A 54 -16.71 11.24 -11.03
CA SER A 54 -17.43 9.96 -11.18
C SER A 54 -16.60 8.74 -10.78
N SER A 55 -15.26 8.86 -10.76
CA SER A 55 -14.36 7.71 -10.58
C SER A 55 -13.12 7.99 -9.70
N SER A 56 -13.03 9.17 -9.08
CA SER A 56 -11.98 9.55 -8.12
C SER A 56 -12.12 8.80 -6.79
N CYS A 57 -11.85 7.49 -6.81
CA CYS A 57 -11.97 6.63 -5.65
C CYS A 57 -11.14 5.36 -5.81
N ALA A 58 -10.89 4.71 -4.67
CA ALA A 58 -10.18 3.45 -4.55
C ALA A 58 -10.87 2.61 -3.47
N ILE A 59 -10.97 1.31 -3.68
CA ILE A 59 -11.45 0.36 -2.69
C ILE A 59 -10.27 -0.50 -2.26
N VAL A 60 -10.08 -0.65 -0.94
CA VAL A 60 -9.02 -1.48 -0.37
C VAL A 60 -9.61 -2.47 0.62
N LYS A 61 -9.20 -3.73 0.53
CA LYS A 61 -9.48 -4.77 1.52
C LYS A 61 -8.58 -4.56 2.73
N GLU A 62 -9.18 -4.33 3.88
CA GLU A 62 -8.47 -4.21 5.16
C GLU A 62 -7.81 -5.55 5.55
N ARG A 63 -6.50 -5.50 5.83
CA ARG A 63 -5.62 -6.57 6.30
C ARG A 63 -4.52 -5.95 7.15
N GLY A 64 -4.86 -5.52 8.37
CA GLY A 64 -3.89 -4.96 9.29
C GLY A 64 -3.05 -3.79 8.75
N LEU A 65 -1.76 -3.76 9.08
CA LEU A 65 -0.87 -2.67 8.68
C LEU A 65 -0.48 -2.76 7.19
N SER A 66 -0.52 -3.95 6.60
CA SER A 66 -0.21 -4.14 5.18
C SER A 66 -1.18 -3.42 4.24
N SER A 67 -2.40 -3.10 4.71
CA SER A 67 -3.34 -2.26 3.95
C SER A 67 -2.76 -0.90 3.58
N SER A 68 -1.80 -0.36 4.34
CA SER A 68 -1.12 0.89 3.97
C SER A 68 -0.42 0.79 2.61
N TYR A 69 0.21 -0.36 2.30
CA TYR A 69 0.81 -0.62 1.00
C TYR A 69 -0.24 -0.65 -0.11
N THR A 70 -1.34 -1.37 0.12
CA THR A 70 -2.44 -1.43 -0.88
C THR A 70 -3.08 -0.06 -1.08
N ILE A 71 -3.28 0.73 -0.03
CA ILE A 71 -3.76 2.12 -0.15
C ILE A 71 -2.81 2.95 -1.02
N ALA A 72 -1.51 2.86 -0.79
CA ALA A 72 -0.52 3.57 -1.60
C ALA A 72 -0.54 3.11 -3.07
N HIS A 73 -0.66 1.80 -3.31
CA HIS A 73 -0.76 1.21 -4.64
C HIS A 73 -1.98 1.73 -5.41
N GLU A 74 -3.17 1.62 -4.82
CA GLU A 74 -4.41 2.07 -5.48
C GLU A 74 -4.42 3.59 -5.66
N LEU A 75 -3.85 4.35 -4.71
CA LEU A 75 -3.67 5.79 -4.87
C LEU A 75 -2.74 6.12 -6.04
N GLY A 76 -1.70 5.32 -6.26
CA GLY A 76 -0.84 5.40 -7.44
C GLY A 76 -1.65 5.29 -8.74
N HIS A 77 -2.56 4.31 -8.82
CA HIS A 77 -3.47 4.20 -9.97
C HIS A 77 -4.36 5.44 -10.13
N VAL A 78 -4.98 5.95 -9.07
CA VAL A 78 -5.78 7.20 -9.14
C VAL A 78 -4.95 8.37 -9.67
N LEU A 79 -3.64 8.39 -9.41
CA LEU A 79 -2.64 9.35 -9.90
C LEU A 79 -2.01 8.97 -11.26
N SER A 80 -2.67 8.10 -12.03
CA SER A 80 -2.29 7.64 -13.37
C SER A 80 -1.07 6.72 -13.45
N MET A 81 -0.53 6.24 -12.32
CA MET A 81 0.57 5.28 -12.35
C MET A 81 0.09 3.93 -12.87
N LEU A 82 0.91 3.30 -13.72
CA LEU A 82 0.70 1.95 -14.20
C LEU A 82 1.51 0.95 -13.37
N HIS A 83 1.13 -0.32 -13.50
CA HIS A 83 1.94 -1.41 -12.96
C HIS A 83 3.34 -1.45 -13.60
N ASP A 84 4.37 -1.68 -12.79
CA ASP A 84 5.77 -1.72 -13.22
C ASP A 84 6.04 -2.81 -14.27
N GLU A 85 5.25 -3.88 -14.28
CA GLU A 85 5.37 -5.00 -15.21
C GLU A 85 4.57 -4.79 -16.52
N THR A 86 3.97 -3.62 -16.74
CA THR A 86 3.28 -3.27 -17.99
C THR A 86 4.29 -2.96 -19.10
N GLU A 87 3.92 -3.23 -20.36
CA GLU A 87 4.80 -2.95 -21.51
C GLU A 87 5.17 -1.46 -21.60
N SER A 88 4.25 -0.55 -21.29
CA SER A 88 4.54 0.89 -21.25
C SER A 88 5.58 1.28 -20.19
N CYS A 89 5.89 0.39 -19.23
CA CYS A 89 6.96 0.57 -18.25
C CYS A 89 8.26 -0.15 -18.64
N SER A 90 8.30 -0.92 -19.74
CA SER A 90 9.45 -1.77 -20.09
C SER A 90 10.75 -0.98 -20.26
N TYR A 91 10.65 0.25 -20.79
CA TYR A 91 11.76 1.18 -20.94
C TYR A 91 12.45 1.55 -19.62
N PHE A 92 11.69 1.66 -18.53
CA PHE A 92 12.18 2.09 -17.21
C PHE A 92 12.78 0.95 -16.38
N ARG A 93 12.63 -0.31 -16.80
CA ARG A 93 13.08 -1.50 -16.07
C ARG A 93 14.60 -1.77 -16.19
N ARG A 94 15.41 -0.71 -16.21
CA ARG A 94 16.88 -0.79 -16.26
C ARG A 94 17.43 -0.85 -14.83
N GLY A 95 18.07 -1.95 -14.47
CA GLY A 95 18.73 -2.12 -13.15
C GLY A 95 18.20 -3.29 -12.32
N PRO A 96 18.53 -3.34 -11.01
CA PRO A 96 18.12 -4.41 -10.12
C PRO A 96 16.59 -4.54 -10.05
N ARG A 97 16.09 -5.76 -10.18
CA ARG A 97 14.64 -6.05 -10.16
C ARG A 97 14.19 -6.39 -8.74
N TYR A 98 13.82 -5.38 -7.96
CA TYR A 98 13.00 -5.54 -6.76
C TYR A 98 11.59 -5.00 -7.03
N GLY A 99 10.60 -5.54 -6.32
CA GLY A 99 9.24 -5.01 -6.38
C GLY A 99 9.16 -3.61 -5.76
N ASN A 100 8.37 -2.72 -6.35
CA ASN A 100 8.07 -1.39 -5.81
C ASN A 100 6.59 -1.29 -5.46
N ILE A 101 6.13 -0.12 -5.00
CA ILE A 101 4.71 0.10 -4.67
C ILE A 101 3.78 -0.29 -5.82
N MET A 102 4.14 -0.01 -7.07
CA MET A 102 3.30 -0.33 -8.25
C MET A 102 3.59 -1.72 -8.86
N SER A 103 4.25 -2.63 -8.16
CA SER A 103 4.37 -4.02 -8.61
C SER A 103 3.03 -4.76 -8.49
N ARG A 104 2.64 -5.50 -9.54
CA ARG A 104 1.39 -6.31 -9.56
C ARG A 104 1.30 -7.35 -8.46
N MET A 105 2.45 -7.89 -8.06
CA MET A 105 2.54 -8.99 -7.10
C MET A 105 3.62 -8.67 -6.07
N LEU A 106 3.30 -8.98 -4.81
CA LEU A 106 4.29 -8.98 -3.74
C LEU A 106 5.20 -10.19 -3.92
N ASN A 107 6.50 -9.95 -3.86
CA ASN A 107 7.53 -10.98 -3.90
C ASN A 107 8.52 -10.79 -2.75
N ASN A 108 9.32 -11.82 -2.48
CA ASN A 108 10.40 -11.71 -1.52
C ASN A 108 11.41 -10.65 -2.01
N GLY A 109 11.58 -9.58 -1.24
CA GLY A 109 12.41 -8.44 -1.62
C GLY A 109 11.66 -7.26 -2.26
N THR A 110 10.32 -7.29 -2.29
CA THR A 110 9.52 -6.08 -2.56
C THR A 110 9.84 -5.02 -1.52
N LYS A 111 10.05 -3.77 -1.97
CA LYS A 111 10.36 -2.60 -1.15
C LYS A 111 9.13 -1.69 -1.12
N PRO A 112 8.20 -1.88 -0.17
CA PRO A 112 6.92 -1.16 -0.12
C PRO A 112 7.02 0.34 0.17
N TRP A 113 8.23 0.90 0.29
CA TRP A 113 8.52 2.33 0.47
C TRP A 113 9.12 2.98 -0.78
N LEU A 114 9.33 2.24 -1.87
CA LEU A 114 9.92 2.77 -3.10
C LEU A 114 8.89 2.89 -4.23
N TRP A 115 9.00 3.98 -4.98
CA TRP A 115 8.34 4.18 -6.27
C TRP A 115 9.35 3.92 -7.40
N SER A 116 8.92 3.27 -8.48
CA SER A 116 9.78 3.04 -9.63
C SER A 116 9.98 4.30 -10.47
N GLU A 117 10.97 4.30 -11.37
CA GLU A 117 11.12 5.37 -12.37
C GLU A 117 9.90 5.47 -13.29
N CYS A 118 9.21 4.35 -13.56
CA CYS A 118 7.96 4.37 -14.32
C CYS A 118 6.86 5.10 -13.54
N SER A 119 6.70 4.79 -12.24
CA SER A 119 5.73 5.46 -11.37
C SER A 119 5.98 6.97 -11.31
N LYS A 120 7.25 7.39 -11.15
CA LYS A 120 7.66 8.80 -11.15
C LYS A 120 7.33 9.50 -12.47
N HIS A 121 7.55 8.83 -13.60
CA HIS A 121 7.21 9.38 -14.92
C HIS A 121 5.70 9.63 -15.05
N TYR A 122 4.87 8.63 -14.79
CA TYR A 122 3.41 8.75 -14.95
C TYR A 122 2.76 9.77 -14.00
N VAL A 123 3.22 9.85 -12.74
CA VAL A 123 2.68 10.87 -11.82
C VAL A 123 3.10 12.27 -12.24
N THR A 124 4.31 12.44 -12.79
CA THR A 124 4.77 13.74 -13.29
C THR A 124 3.92 14.18 -14.48
N GLU A 125 3.74 13.30 -15.48
CA GLU A 125 2.89 13.57 -16.64
C GLU A 125 1.44 13.90 -16.22
N PHE A 126 0.90 13.15 -15.26
CA PHE A 126 -0.44 13.41 -14.74
C PHE A 126 -0.56 14.81 -14.12
N LEU A 127 0.38 15.19 -13.25
CA LEU A 127 0.40 16.48 -12.55
C LEU A 127 0.61 17.67 -13.49
N GLU A 128 1.39 17.49 -14.55
CA GLU A 128 1.63 18.49 -15.61
C GLU A 128 0.46 18.60 -16.59
N SER A 129 -0.39 17.57 -16.65
CA SER A 129 -1.56 17.56 -17.53
C SER A 129 -2.74 18.37 -16.99
N ASN A 130 -3.69 18.67 -17.88
CA ASN A 130 -4.98 19.25 -17.52
C ASN A 130 -5.87 18.33 -16.65
N LYS A 131 -5.51 17.05 -16.48
CA LYS A 131 -6.27 16.09 -15.67
C LYS A 131 -6.06 16.29 -14.17
N ALA A 132 -4.98 16.96 -13.73
CA ALA A 132 -4.68 17.17 -12.32
C ALA A 132 -5.19 18.51 -11.74
N LYS A 133 -6.02 19.26 -12.47
CA LYS A 133 -6.46 20.62 -12.08
C LYS A 133 -7.02 20.73 -10.66
N CYS A 134 -7.72 19.71 -10.18
CA CYS A 134 -8.29 19.71 -8.83
C CYS A 134 -7.23 19.56 -7.72
N ALA A 135 -6.08 18.95 -8.03
CA ALA A 135 -5.00 18.67 -7.08
C ALA A 135 -3.96 19.80 -6.98
N GLN A 136 -4.05 20.82 -7.84
CA GLN A 136 -3.13 21.97 -7.86
C GLN A 136 -3.44 23.02 -6.79
N ARG A 137 -4.59 22.93 -6.10
CA ARG A 137 -4.96 23.85 -5.02
C ARG A 137 -4.58 23.27 -3.67
N ALA A 138 -3.97 24.11 -2.83
CA ALA A 138 -3.77 23.77 -1.43
C ALA A 138 -5.10 23.43 -0.75
N PRO A 139 -5.14 22.42 0.13
CA PRO A 139 -6.35 22.09 0.87
C PRO A 139 -6.75 23.25 1.78
N ALA A 140 -8.06 23.50 1.89
CA ALA A 140 -8.60 24.58 2.73
C ALA A 140 -8.32 24.37 4.23
N SER A 141 -8.06 23.13 4.64
CA SER A 141 -7.73 22.77 6.01
C SER A 141 -6.79 21.58 6.03
N ASN A 142 -5.88 21.59 7.01
CA ASN A 142 -4.98 20.49 7.29
C ASN A 142 -5.59 19.60 8.37
N TYR A 143 -6.21 18.49 7.97
CA TYR A 143 -6.78 17.50 8.90
C TYR A 143 -5.72 16.53 9.45
N ILE A 144 -4.47 16.66 9.02
CA ILE A 144 -3.38 15.74 9.33
C ILE A 144 -2.56 16.23 10.54
N SER A 145 -2.47 17.55 10.77
CA SER A 145 -1.52 18.13 11.73
C SER A 145 -1.88 18.02 13.22
N SER A 146 -3.09 17.62 13.59
CA SER A 146 -3.51 17.59 15.01
C SER A 146 -3.50 16.19 15.65
N GLU A 147 -3.34 15.11 14.89
CA GLU A 147 -3.54 13.74 15.39
C GLU A 147 -2.46 12.71 14.98
N ILE A 148 -1.45 13.08 14.18
CA ILE A 148 -0.37 12.16 13.85
C ILE A 148 0.60 12.05 15.02
N SER A 149 0.64 10.88 15.64
CA SER A 149 1.65 10.50 16.62
C SER A 149 3.05 10.54 16.01
N ASP A 150 4.03 11.06 16.75
CA ASP A 150 5.45 11.02 16.38
C ASP A 150 6.04 9.59 16.44
N LEU A 151 5.25 8.60 16.87
CA LEU A 151 5.64 7.20 16.95
C LEU A 151 5.45 6.48 15.62
N LEU A 152 6.42 5.65 15.26
CA LEU A 152 6.31 4.76 14.11
C LEU A 152 5.29 3.64 14.37
N PRO A 153 4.70 3.05 13.31
CA PRO A 153 3.66 2.02 13.49
C PRO A 153 4.13 0.82 14.33
N GLY A 154 5.39 0.39 14.19
CA GLY A 154 5.96 -0.71 14.98
C GLY A 154 6.24 -0.38 16.44
N GLU A 155 6.21 0.90 16.81
CA GLU A 155 6.25 1.33 18.23
C GLU A 155 4.84 1.29 18.86
N ASN A 156 3.79 1.50 18.06
CA ASN A 156 2.40 1.40 18.50
C ASN A 156 1.86 -0.04 18.47
N PHE A 157 2.39 -0.87 17.56
CA PHE A 157 1.94 -2.24 17.34
C PHE A 157 3.15 -3.17 17.41
N GLU A 158 3.33 -3.86 18.54
CA GLU A 158 4.36 -4.90 18.68
C GLU A 158 4.18 -6.04 17.66
N VAL A 159 5.23 -6.83 17.44
CA VAL A 159 5.28 -7.82 16.35
C VAL A 159 4.13 -8.85 16.39
N ASP A 160 3.76 -9.33 17.58
CA ASP A 160 2.63 -10.26 17.73
C ASP A 160 1.30 -9.56 17.41
N LYS A 161 1.16 -8.27 17.76
CA LYS A 161 -0.03 -7.50 17.42
C LYS A 161 -0.17 -7.30 15.91
N GLN A 162 0.95 -7.12 15.20
CA GLN A 162 0.95 -7.08 13.74
C GLN A 162 0.46 -8.40 13.15
N CYS A 163 0.89 -9.54 13.69
CA CYS A 163 0.38 -10.86 13.28
C CYS A 163 -1.12 -10.99 13.50
N GLU A 164 -1.65 -10.52 14.64
CA GLU A 164 -3.08 -10.54 14.90
C GLU A 164 -3.88 -9.67 13.91
N LEU A 165 -3.35 -8.49 13.58
CA LEU A 165 -3.97 -7.56 12.63
C LEU A 165 -4.01 -8.12 11.20
N GLU A 166 -2.99 -8.89 10.80
CA GLU A 166 -2.88 -9.47 9.46
C GLU A 166 -3.68 -10.76 9.28
N PHE A 167 -3.67 -11.65 10.28
CA PHE A 167 -4.19 -13.01 10.15
C PHE A 167 -5.33 -13.36 11.13
N GLY A 168 -5.63 -12.48 12.09
CA GLY A 168 -6.68 -12.66 13.09
C GLY A 168 -6.16 -12.96 14.49
N ALA A 169 -7.05 -12.91 15.47
CA ALA A 169 -6.70 -13.12 16.89
C ALA A 169 -5.99 -14.46 17.13
N GLY A 170 -4.97 -14.46 18.00
CA GLY A 170 -4.20 -15.65 18.37
C GLY A 170 -3.04 -15.98 17.42
N PHE A 171 -2.87 -15.24 16.33
CA PHE A 171 -1.63 -15.29 15.55
C PHE A 171 -0.50 -14.53 16.24
N LYS A 172 0.69 -15.10 16.23
CA LYS A 172 1.92 -14.55 16.82
C LYS A 172 3.10 -14.76 15.89
N LEU A 173 4.22 -14.13 16.19
CA LEU A 173 5.45 -14.26 15.43
C LEU A 173 5.88 -15.73 15.34
N CYS A 174 6.22 -16.15 14.13
CA CYS A 174 6.73 -17.47 13.83
C CYS A 174 8.12 -17.68 14.49
N PRO A 175 8.32 -18.76 15.27
CA PRO A 175 9.55 -18.97 16.04
C PRO A 175 10.76 -19.46 15.22
N TYR A 176 10.60 -19.78 13.94
CA TYR A 176 11.68 -20.34 13.11
C TYR A 176 12.76 -19.30 12.82
N LYS A 177 13.98 -19.58 13.29
CA LYS A 177 15.14 -18.66 13.33
C LYS A 177 15.82 -18.38 11.98
N ASP A 178 15.41 -19.05 10.92
CA ASP A 178 16.09 -18.95 9.61
C ASP A 178 15.63 -17.73 8.79
N GLN A 179 14.58 -17.02 9.24
CA GLN A 179 14.12 -15.81 8.57
C GLN A 179 14.75 -14.57 9.22
N PRO A 180 15.39 -13.67 8.45
CA PRO A 180 15.93 -12.43 9.00
C PRO A 180 14.79 -11.58 9.56
N ALA A 181 14.97 -11.10 10.80
CA ALA A 181 14.03 -10.16 11.41
C ALA A 181 13.84 -8.94 10.51
N CYS A 182 12.66 -8.31 10.59
CA CYS A 182 12.23 -7.16 9.79
C CYS A 182 11.97 -7.42 8.31
N ALA A 183 12.62 -8.40 7.67
CA ALA A 183 12.52 -8.59 6.22
C ALA A 183 11.14 -9.05 5.74
N ALA A 184 10.51 -9.96 6.48
CA ALA A 184 9.15 -10.43 6.19
C ALA A 184 8.45 -10.85 7.49
N LEU A 185 7.17 -10.49 7.63
CA LEU A 185 6.35 -10.89 8.77
C LEU A 185 5.81 -12.31 8.53
N TRP A 186 6.29 -13.26 9.33
CA TRP A 186 5.84 -14.64 9.34
C TRP A 186 5.10 -14.91 10.63
N CYS A 187 3.85 -15.38 10.53
CA CYS A 187 2.97 -15.56 11.67
C CYS A 187 2.47 -17.01 11.76
N THR A 188 2.21 -17.48 12.96
CA THR A 188 1.65 -18.80 13.25
C THR A 188 0.63 -18.71 14.38
N SER A 189 -0.24 -19.69 14.51
CA SER A 189 -1.18 -19.82 15.61
C SER A 189 -1.27 -21.29 16.03
N ASN A 190 -1.86 -21.57 17.19
CA ASN A 190 -2.00 -22.95 17.65
C ASN A 190 -2.90 -23.80 16.72
N ASP A 191 -3.79 -23.14 15.98
CA ASP A 191 -4.77 -23.78 15.08
C ASP A 191 -4.22 -23.98 13.65
N VAL A 192 -3.05 -23.45 13.33
CA VAL A 192 -2.45 -23.53 11.99
C VAL A 192 -1.09 -24.22 12.05
N TYR A 193 -0.96 -25.32 11.31
CA TYR A 193 0.33 -25.97 11.14
C TYR A 193 1.24 -25.13 10.22
N GLY A 194 2.40 -24.72 10.73
CA GLY A 194 3.39 -23.95 9.99
C GLY A 194 3.22 -22.43 10.11
N CYS A 195 3.93 -21.68 9.26
CA CYS A 195 3.94 -20.22 9.27
C CYS A 195 3.37 -19.66 7.96
N ARG A 196 2.65 -18.55 8.08
CA ARG A 196 2.02 -17.82 6.98
C ARG A 196 2.63 -16.42 6.88
N SER A 197 2.68 -15.88 5.67
CA SER A 197 3.17 -14.53 5.42
C SER A 197 2.48 -13.91 4.21
N ASN A 198 2.26 -12.59 4.29
CA ASN A 198 1.86 -11.76 3.14
C ASN A 198 3.08 -11.16 2.42
N LEU A 199 4.31 -11.62 2.74
CA LEU A 199 5.60 -11.20 2.17
C LEU A 199 6.01 -9.74 2.42
N LEU A 200 5.26 -9.02 3.25
CA LEU A 200 5.61 -7.66 3.66
C LEU A 200 6.48 -7.67 4.93
N PRO A 201 7.38 -6.68 5.06
CA PRO A 201 8.27 -6.54 6.21
C PRO A 201 7.50 -6.22 7.49
N TRP A 202 8.18 -6.33 8.62
CA TRP A 202 7.63 -5.86 9.89
C TRP A 202 7.51 -4.35 9.83
N ALA A 203 6.56 -3.77 10.56
CA ALA A 203 6.38 -2.34 10.57
C ALA A 203 7.65 -1.60 11.06
N ASP A 204 7.95 -0.46 10.46
CA ASP A 204 9.05 0.39 10.92
C ASP A 204 8.84 0.77 12.39
N GLY A 205 9.91 0.75 13.18
CA GLY A 205 9.90 0.95 14.63
C GLY A 205 9.76 -0.32 15.47
N THR A 206 9.44 -1.48 14.86
CA THR A 206 9.28 -2.74 15.60
C THR A 206 10.60 -3.18 16.23
N SER A 207 10.59 -3.52 17.52
CA SER A 207 11.78 -4.06 18.19
C SER A 207 12.19 -5.40 17.58
N CYS A 208 13.44 -5.48 17.09
CA CYS A 208 14.02 -6.69 16.50
C CYS A 208 15.22 -7.23 17.31
N GLY A 209 15.54 -6.59 18.43
CA GLY A 209 16.63 -6.96 19.31
C GLY A 209 16.93 -5.87 20.33
N ARG A 210 17.87 -6.14 21.25
CA ARG A 210 18.26 -5.16 22.29
C ARG A 210 18.83 -3.89 21.64
N GLY A 211 18.14 -2.77 21.82
CA GLY A 211 18.56 -1.46 21.27
C GLY A 211 18.49 -1.38 19.74
N ARG A 212 17.67 -2.21 19.11
CA ARG A 212 17.50 -2.30 17.65
C ARG A 212 16.04 -2.29 17.26
N TRP A 213 15.75 -1.74 16.10
CA TRP A 213 14.41 -1.65 15.53
C TRP A 213 14.42 -1.95 14.03
N CYS A 214 13.24 -2.23 13.49
CA CYS A 214 13.04 -2.37 12.06
C CYS A 214 12.96 -0.99 11.40
N HIS A 215 13.69 -0.80 10.31
CA HIS A 215 13.52 0.33 9.41
C HIS A 215 13.79 -0.12 7.99
N HIS A 216 12.84 0.13 7.08
CA HIS A 216 12.93 -0.32 5.68
C HIS A 216 13.30 -1.81 5.53
N GLY A 217 12.67 -2.65 6.36
CA GLY A 217 12.86 -4.11 6.32
C GLY A 217 14.18 -4.61 6.91
N GLU A 218 15.01 -3.76 7.50
CA GLU A 218 16.28 -4.14 8.13
C GLU A 218 16.28 -3.89 9.64
N CYS A 219 16.95 -4.78 10.39
CA CYS A 219 17.14 -4.63 11.83
C CYS A 219 18.37 -3.78 12.13
N ILE A 220 18.16 -2.48 12.34
CA ILE A 220 19.23 -1.49 12.55
C ILE A 220 19.30 -1.01 14.01
N PRO A 221 20.44 -0.45 14.47
CA PRO A 221 20.50 0.26 15.75
C PRO A 221 19.43 1.34 15.83
N LEU A 222 18.82 1.48 17.01
CA LEU A 222 17.82 2.52 17.25
C LEU A 222 18.49 3.90 17.15
N ASP A 223 18.11 4.68 16.14
CA ASP A 223 18.53 6.07 15.97
C ASP A 223 17.37 6.92 15.45
N ARG A 224 16.74 7.69 16.35
CA ARG A 224 15.64 8.60 16.00
C ARG A 224 16.08 9.73 15.07
N LYS A 225 17.37 10.03 14.95
CA LYS A 225 17.85 11.06 14.01
C LYS A 225 17.58 10.68 12.56
N LEU A 226 17.46 9.39 12.24
CA LEU A 226 17.09 8.90 10.91
C LEU A 226 15.65 9.31 10.51
N LEU A 227 14.80 9.64 11.48
CA LEU A 227 13.43 10.11 11.24
C LEU A 227 13.34 11.64 11.07
N THR A 228 14.46 12.36 11.18
CA THR A 228 14.44 13.82 11.06
C THR A 228 13.94 14.18 9.66
N PRO A 229 12.82 14.93 9.54
CA PRO A 229 12.28 15.30 8.24
C PRO A 229 13.34 16.06 7.44
N VAL A 230 13.61 15.58 6.23
CA VAL A 230 14.42 16.31 5.26
C VAL A 230 13.49 17.09 4.34
N THR A 231 13.78 18.37 4.12
CA THR A 231 13.05 19.17 3.14
C THR A 231 13.31 18.58 1.75
N GLY A 232 12.24 18.15 1.06
CA GLY A 232 12.33 17.68 -0.31
C GLY A 232 12.86 18.78 -1.25
N GLY A 233 13.41 18.36 -2.40
CA GLY A 233 13.90 19.26 -3.44
C GLY A 233 13.48 18.79 -4.83
N TRP A 234 13.50 19.71 -5.79
CA TRP A 234 13.29 19.38 -7.20
C TRP A 234 14.54 18.70 -7.76
N GLY A 235 14.33 17.63 -8.54
CA GLY A 235 15.39 17.08 -9.38
C GLY A 235 15.77 18.06 -10.52
N PRO A 236 16.87 17.80 -11.24
CA PRO A 236 17.19 18.59 -12.43
C PRO A 236 16.06 18.50 -13.46
N TRP A 237 15.75 19.63 -14.10
CA TRP A 237 14.80 19.69 -15.21
C TRP A 237 15.22 18.71 -16.31
N GLN A 238 14.27 17.90 -16.79
CA GLN A 238 14.50 17.07 -17.96
C GLN A 238 14.46 17.96 -19.23
N PRO A 239 15.26 17.65 -20.26
CA PRO A 239 15.30 18.41 -21.52
C PRO A 239 13.98 18.41 -22.30
#